data_AF-A0AA38UE42-F1
#
_entry.id   AF-A0AA38UE42-F1
#
_cell.length_a   1.000
_cell.length_b   1.000
_cell.length_c   1.000
_cell.angle_alpha   90.00
_cell.angle_beta   90.00
_cell.angle_gamma   90.00
#
_symmetry.space_group_name_H-M   'P 1'
#
loop_
_entity.id
_entity.type
_entity.pdbx_description
1 polymer ?
#
loop_
_entity_poly.entity_id
_entity_poly.type
_entity_poly.pdbx_seq_one_letter_code
_entity_poly.pdbx_strand_id
1 'polypeptide(L)'
;MSTATMTEVAVHDAARLVGSIDLNSIGEAEARKIMSYEHKALGYRPPPGSLASKAQMEAAKHPKGGPSPPDPVILKKAALSDAAKIESERGHPIPKTTVVDGIDLSNITEAEARKLMSEEHKALGYRPPPGSIAASAQAAAAKRSEGKNEVKIDPQVLTEAAIKDAARISIERRSRSNSPPQVDVNNISSEEQKKLQSLETKLLDSTAGTVSAAAQSAVDKKETA
;
A
#
# COMPACT_ATOMS: atom_id res chain seq x y z
N MET A 1 -10.65 2.70 -23.80
CA MET A 1 -10.50 3.07 -22.37
C MET A 1 -10.01 1.84 -21.64
N SER A 2 -8.89 1.89 -20.94
CA SER A 2 -8.38 0.73 -20.18
C SER A 2 -9.02 0.78 -18.80
N THR A 3 -9.97 -0.11 -18.53
CA THR A 3 -10.66 -0.22 -17.25
C THR A 3 -9.67 -0.58 -16.15
N ALA A 4 -9.74 0.10 -15.00
CA ALA A 4 -8.90 -0.25 -13.87
C ALA A 4 -9.25 -1.62 -13.30
N THR A 5 -8.22 -2.39 -12.90
CA THR A 5 -8.47 -3.63 -12.17
C THR A 5 -8.99 -3.28 -10.78
N MET A 6 -9.86 -4.13 -10.24
CA MET A 6 -10.44 -3.90 -8.91
C MET A 6 -9.36 -3.74 -7.82
N THR A 7 -8.23 -4.42 -7.98
CA THR A 7 -7.06 -4.30 -7.11
C THR A 7 -6.46 -2.89 -7.13
N GLU A 8 -6.32 -2.29 -8.30
CA GLU A 8 -5.77 -0.93 -8.43
C GLU A 8 -6.65 0.10 -7.77
N VAL A 9 -7.96 -0.11 -7.82
CA VAL A 9 -8.97 0.81 -7.30
C VAL A 9 -8.98 0.73 -5.78
N ALA A 10 -9.01 -0.49 -5.24
CA ALA A 10 -8.93 -0.72 -3.80
C ALA A 10 -7.63 -0.16 -3.20
N VAL A 11 -6.48 -0.35 -3.87
CA VAL A 11 -5.20 0.22 -3.39
C VAL A 11 -5.12 1.72 -3.62
N HIS A 12 -5.69 2.27 -4.69
CA HIS A 12 -5.75 3.71 -4.89
C HIS A 12 -6.62 4.38 -3.83
N ASP A 13 -7.76 3.79 -3.47
CA ASP A 13 -8.59 4.25 -2.37
C ASP A 13 -7.86 4.11 -1.03
N ALA A 14 -7.13 3.02 -0.83
CA ALA A 14 -6.27 2.87 0.32
C ALA A 14 -5.21 3.97 0.37
N ALA A 15 -4.52 4.26 -0.72
CA ALA A 15 -3.54 5.34 -0.81
C ALA A 15 -4.18 6.73 -0.62
N ARG A 16 -5.40 6.95 -1.14
CA ARG A 16 -6.15 8.21 -0.99
C ARG A 16 -6.58 8.44 0.46
N LEU A 17 -7.06 7.39 1.13
CA LEU A 17 -7.49 7.43 2.53
C LEU A 17 -6.32 7.44 3.51
N VAL A 18 -5.22 6.74 3.20
CA VAL A 18 -3.97 6.77 3.98
C VAL A 18 -3.19 8.07 3.75
N GLY A 19 -3.40 8.73 2.61
CA GLY A 19 -2.64 9.90 2.15
C GLY A 19 -3.18 11.27 2.59
N SER A 20 -4.23 11.35 3.40
CA SER A 20 -4.76 12.64 3.85
C SER A 20 -5.01 12.66 5.36
N ILE A 21 -3.92 12.64 6.13
CA ILE A 21 -4.03 13.12 7.51
C ILE A 21 -4.26 14.63 7.44
N ASP A 22 -5.34 15.09 8.06
CA ASP A 22 -5.56 16.51 8.27
C ASP A 22 -4.51 17.04 9.25
N LEU A 23 -3.48 17.69 8.71
CA LEU A 23 -2.37 18.25 9.49
C LEU A 23 -2.86 19.36 10.44
N ASN A 24 -3.98 20.03 10.14
CA ASN A 24 -4.53 21.07 11.00
C ASN A 24 -5.05 20.52 12.33
N SER A 25 -5.33 19.22 12.39
CA SER A 25 -5.81 18.53 13.58
C SER A 25 -4.67 17.90 14.41
N ILE A 26 -3.42 18.01 13.97
CA ILE A 26 -2.23 17.43 14.63
C ILE A 26 -1.71 18.36 15.74
N GLY A 27 -1.55 17.82 16.95
CA GLY A 27 -0.86 18.48 18.05
C GLY A 27 0.58 17.99 18.22
N GLU A 28 1.24 18.47 19.27
CA GLU A 28 2.64 18.14 19.54
C GLU A 28 2.85 16.64 19.80
N ALA A 29 1.86 15.96 20.42
CA ALA A 29 1.93 14.54 20.71
C ALA A 29 1.90 13.69 19.43
N GLU A 30 1.01 14.01 18.49
CA GLU A 30 0.87 13.32 17.21
C GLU A 30 2.09 13.57 16.33
N ALA A 31 2.57 14.82 16.25
CA ALA A 31 3.76 15.16 15.48
C ALA A 31 5.01 14.41 15.97
N ARG A 32 5.18 14.25 17.29
CA ARG A 32 6.25 13.42 17.87
C ARG A 32 6.12 11.94 17.52
N LYS A 33 4.90 11.40 17.49
CA LYS A 33 4.65 10.00 17.07
C LYS A 33 5.01 9.79 15.59
N ILE A 34 4.54 10.66 14.70
CA ILE A 34 4.87 10.60 13.26
C ILE A 34 6.38 10.64 13.07
N MET A 35 7.06 11.58 13.72
CA MET A 35 8.53 11.69 13.66
C MET A 35 9.23 10.43 14.17
N SER A 36 8.75 9.84 15.27
CA SER A 36 9.30 8.58 15.77
C SER A 36 9.09 7.41 14.81
N TYR A 37 7.93 7.33 14.15
CA TYR A 37 7.64 6.27 13.19
C TYR A 37 8.48 6.41 11.91
N GLU A 38 8.57 7.62 11.34
CA GLU A 38 9.43 7.88 10.17
C GLU A 38 10.90 7.65 10.52
N HIS A 39 11.38 8.15 11.66
CA HIS A 39 12.77 7.93 12.09
C HIS A 39 13.08 6.44 12.22
N LYS A 40 12.16 5.66 12.80
CA LYS A 40 12.34 4.21 12.97
C LYS A 40 12.32 3.48 11.63
N ALA A 41 11.53 3.95 10.66
CA ALA A 41 11.47 3.37 9.32
C ALA A 41 12.71 3.71 8.50
N LEU A 42 13.14 4.97 8.50
CA LEU A 42 14.29 5.47 7.75
C LEU A 42 15.64 5.05 8.37
N GLY A 43 15.68 4.83 9.69
CA GLY A 43 16.94 4.63 10.43
C GLY A 43 17.76 5.91 10.64
N TYR A 44 17.24 7.06 10.23
CA TYR A 44 17.84 8.38 10.42
C TYR A 44 16.75 9.44 10.61
N ARG A 45 17.17 10.66 10.98
CA ARG A 45 16.24 11.79 11.18
C ARG A 45 15.51 12.14 9.89
N PRO A 46 14.16 12.20 9.89
CA PRO A 46 13.40 12.52 8.70
C PRO A 46 13.86 13.83 8.07
N PRO A 47 14.02 13.88 6.73
CA PRO A 47 14.50 15.08 6.04
C PRO A 47 13.46 16.22 6.10
N PRO A 48 13.90 17.47 5.90
CA PRO A 48 12.98 18.58 5.73
C PRO A 48 12.05 18.34 4.54
N GLY A 49 10.76 18.63 4.70
CA GLY A 49 9.74 18.37 3.68
C GLY A 49 9.00 17.02 3.82
N SER A 50 9.48 16.14 4.72
CA SER A 50 8.76 14.92 5.11
C SER A 50 7.43 15.23 5.81
N LEU A 51 6.57 14.22 5.91
CA LEU A 51 5.32 14.31 6.67
C LEU A 51 5.59 14.65 8.14
N ALA A 52 6.60 14.05 8.79
CA ALA A 52 7.00 14.43 10.13
C ALA A 52 7.42 15.90 10.24
N SER A 53 8.19 16.42 9.28
CA SER A 53 8.60 17.83 9.25
C SER A 53 7.38 18.75 9.11
N LYS A 54 6.42 18.40 8.26
CA LYS A 54 5.16 19.15 8.08
C LYS A 54 4.28 19.11 9.32
N ALA A 55 4.13 17.93 9.92
CA ALA A 55 3.38 17.75 11.16
C ALA A 55 3.96 18.56 12.32
N GLN A 56 5.29 18.64 12.45
CA GLN A 56 5.94 19.48 13.46
C GLN A 56 5.71 20.97 13.24
N MET A 57 5.77 21.44 11.98
CA MET A 57 5.47 22.83 11.66
C MET A 57 4.03 23.20 11.98
N GLU A 58 3.08 22.30 11.72
CA GLU A 58 1.67 22.56 12.00
C GLU A 58 1.37 22.48 13.50
N ALA A 59 1.93 21.49 14.20
CA ALA A 59 1.84 21.39 15.66
C ALA A 59 2.44 22.60 16.38
N ALA A 60 3.46 23.26 15.81
CA ALA A 60 3.99 24.49 16.38
C ALA A 60 2.99 25.66 16.36
N LYS A 61 2.05 25.66 15.40
CA LYS A 61 0.94 26.63 15.35
C LYS A 61 -0.21 26.24 16.28
N HIS A 62 -0.46 24.95 16.42
CA HIS A 62 -1.55 24.39 17.22
C HIS A 62 -1.06 23.29 18.17
N PRO A 63 -0.34 23.62 19.26
CA PRO A 63 0.33 22.62 20.11
C PRO A 63 -0.63 21.62 20.77
N LYS A 64 -1.88 22.03 21.00
CA LYS A 64 -2.94 21.19 21.57
C LYS A 64 -3.67 20.30 20.55
N GLY A 65 -3.38 20.47 19.25
CA GLY A 65 -4.09 19.79 18.16
C GLY A 65 -5.51 20.31 17.93
N GLY A 66 -6.20 19.68 16.98
CA GLY A 66 -7.60 19.95 16.67
C GLY A 66 -8.56 19.21 17.62
N PRO A 67 -9.88 19.48 17.52
CA PRO A 67 -10.89 18.86 18.38
C PRO A 67 -11.01 17.34 18.21
N SER A 68 -10.51 16.80 17.09
CA SER A 68 -10.49 15.37 16.81
C SER A 68 -9.09 14.95 16.33
N PRO A 69 -8.22 14.46 17.22
CA PRO A 69 -6.88 14.00 16.82
C PRO A 69 -6.99 12.76 15.92
N PRO A 70 -6.09 12.59 14.93
CA PRO A 70 -6.05 11.41 14.08
C PRO A 70 -5.75 10.13 14.87
N ASP A 71 -6.34 9.01 14.45
CA ASP A 71 -6.08 7.69 15.04
C ASP A 71 -4.57 7.34 14.93
N PRO A 72 -3.91 6.89 16.03
CA PRO A 72 -2.52 6.46 16.00
C PRO A 72 -2.18 5.40 14.95
N VAL A 73 -3.13 4.53 14.56
CA VAL A 73 -2.92 3.54 13.51
C VAL A 73 -2.73 4.22 12.15
N ILE A 74 -3.54 5.25 11.87
CA ILE A 74 -3.46 6.04 10.64
C ILE A 74 -2.16 6.84 10.62
N LEU A 75 -1.76 7.45 11.74
CA LEU A 75 -0.49 8.17 11.88
C LEU A 75 0.71 7.27 11.54
N LYS A 76 0.70 6.04 12.05
CA LYS A 76 1.76 5.07 11.78
C LYS A 76 1.78 4.68 10.30
N LYS A 77 0.62 4.36 9.70
CA LYS A 77 0.54 3.99 8.27
C LYS A 77 1.06 5.11 7.38
N ALA A 78 0.65 6.35 7.62
CA ALA A 78 1.11 7.50 6.82
C ALA A 78 2.61 7.78 6.99
N ALA A 79 3.14 7.72 8.22
CA ALA A 79 4.57 7.88 8.49
C ALA A 79 5.42 6.82 7.76
N LEU A 80 4.99 5.56 7.75
CA LEU A 80 5.68 4.49 7.02
C LEU A 80 5.61 4.71 5.50
N SER A 81 4.47 5.18 4.98
CA SER A 81 4.31 5.48 3.56
C SER A 81 5.20 6.64 3.10
N ASP A 82 5.30 7.70 3.90
CA ASP A 82 6.16 8.86 3.58
C ASP A 82 7.65 8.48 3.66
N ALA A 83 8.03 7.67 4.65
CA ALA A 83 9.38 7.12 4.75
C ALA A 83 9.76 6.29 3.50
N ALA A 84 8.89 5.38 3.06
CA ALA A 84 9.11 4.59 1.85
C ALA A 84 9.25 5.49 0.60
N LYS A 85 8.42 6.54 0.50
CA LYS A 85 8.51 7.53 -0.57
C LYS A 85 9.85 8.28 -0.55
N ILE A 86 10.29 8.76 0.61
CA ILE A 86 11.57 9.45 0.79
C ILE A 86 12.74 8.55 0.38
N GLU A 87 12.73 7.28 0.77
CA GLU A 87 13.77 6.34 0.36
C GLU A 87 13.80 6.16 -1.16
N SER A 88 12.64 6.08 -1.80
CA SER A 88 12.57 5.98 -3.27
C SER A 88 13.07 7.25 -3.99
N GLU A 89 12.87 8.44 -3.41
CA GLU A 89 13.28 9.72 -4.00
C GLU A 89 14.78 10.00 -3.82
N ARG A 90 15.40 9.50 -2.74
CA ARG A 90 16.79 9.83 -2.38
C ARG A 90 17.87 9.14 -3.21
N GLY A 91 17.51 8.22 -4.11
CA GLY A 91 18.41 7.62 -5.11
C GLY A 91 19.62 6.84 -4.56
N HIS A 92 19.73 6.66 -3.24
CA HIS A 92 20.73 5.79 -2.64
C HIS A 92 20.18 4.37 -2.64
N PRO A 93 20.98 3.36 -3.04
CA PRO A 93 20.53 1.98 -2.99
C PRO A 93 20.20 1.69 -1.53
N ILE A 94 18.94 1.37 -1.29
CA ILE A 94 18.49 0.65 -0.11
C ILE A 94 19.61 -0.38 0.16
N PRO A 95 20.34 -0.35 1.30
CA PRO A 95 21.26 -1.43 1.60
C PRO A 95 20.41 -2.68 1.46
N LYS A 96 20.67 -3.58 0.49
CA LYS A 96 19.74 -4.65 0.06
C LYS A 96 19.04 -5.28 1.27
N THR A 97 17.98 -4.65 1.75
CA THR A 97 17.11 -5.18 2.76
C THR A 97 16.30 -6.04 1.87
N THR A 98 16.66 -7.30 1.85
CA THR A 98 15.85 -8.29 1.19
C THR A 98 14.44 -8.29 1.76
N VAL A 99 14.18 -7.62 2.89
CA VAL A 99 12.86 -7.26 3.38
C VAL A 99 12.17 -6.23 2.47
N VAL A 100 11.27 -6.69 1.62
CA VAL A 100 10.34 -5.86 0.83
C VAL A 100 8.93 -6.09 1.38
N ASP A 101 8.22 -5.05 1.80
CA ASP A 101 6.88 -5.15 2.41
C ASP A 101 6.78 -6.18 3.56
N GLY A 102 7.84 -6.29 4.37
CA GLY A 102 7.91 -7.24 5.49
C GLY A 102 8.33 -8.66 5.08
N ILE A 103 8.58 -8.92 3.80
CA ILE A 103 9.03 -10.22 3.29
C ILE A 103 10.55 -10.20 3.13
N ASP A 104 11.26 -10.98 3.95
CA ASP A 104 12.69 -11.19 3.77
C ASP A 104 12.98 -12.13 2.57
N LEU A 105 13.17 -11.53 1.40
CA LEU A 105 13.58 -12.19 0.16
C LEU A 105 14.92 -12.94 0.27
N SER A 106 15.74 -12.67 1.31
CA SER A 106 16.96 -13.44 1.53
C SER A 106 16.55 -14.85 1.87
N ASN A 107 15.52 -15.04 2.68
CA ASN A 107 15.13 -16.31 3.27
C ASN A 107 13.98 -17.01 2.57
N ILE A 108 13.48 -16.45 1.46
CA ILE A 108 12.33 -16.98 0.72
C ILE A 108 12.63 -18.34 0.07
N THR A 109 11.65 -19.24 0.15
CA THR A 109 11.68 -20.55 -0.49
C THR A 109 11.09 -20.50 -1.91
N GLU A 110 11.38 -21.53 -2.72
CA GLU A 110 10.80 -21.62 -4.07
C GLU A 110 9.26 -21.67 -4.04
N ALA A 111 8.67 -22.34 -3.04
CA ALA A 111 7.23 -22.42 -2.87
C ALA A 111 6.61 -21.04 -2.58
N GLU A 112 7.22 -20.26 -1.70
CA GLU A 112 6.77 -18.90 -1.35
C GLU A 112 6.95 -17.95 -2.53
N ALA A 113 8.08 -18.04 -3.25
CA ALA A 113 8.30 -17.26 -4.45
C ALA A 113 7.27 -17.59 -5.55
N ARG A 114 6.90 -18.88 -5.73
CA ARG A 114 5.85 -19.29 -6.68
C ARG A 114 4.48 -18.78 -6.25
N LYS A 115 4.22 -18.75 -4.95
CA LYS A 115 2.99 -18.17 -4.40
C LYS A 115 2.91 -16.66 -4.67
N LEU A 116 3.97 -15.90 -4.40
CA LEU A 116 4.04 -14.48 -4.73
C LEU A 116 3.76 -14.23 -6.21
N MET A 117 4.41 -15.01 -7.09
CA MET A 117 4.17 -14.90 -8.53
C MET A 117 2.71 -15.17 -8.92
N SER A 118 2.09 -16.20 -8.33
CA SER A 118 0.69 -16.54 -8.60
C SER A 118 -0.26 -15.44 -8.14
N GLU A 119 -0.08 -14.93 -6.93
CA GLU A 119 -0.94 -13.88 -6.36
C GLU A 119 -0.76 -12.55 -7.09
N GLU A 120 0.48 -12.18 -7.42
CA GLU A 120 0.75 -10.95 -8.17
C GLU A 120 0.23 -11.05 -9.61
N HIS A 121 0.39 -12.21 -10.28
CA HIS A 121 -0.22 -12.46 -11.58
C HIS A 121 -1.75 -12.36 -11.52
N LYS A 122 -2.38 -12.93 -10.49
CA LYS A 122 -3.83 -12.88 -10.28
C LYS A 122 -4.32 -11.46 -10.01
N ALA A 123 -3.52 -10.66 -9.30
CA ALA A 123 -3.81 -9.26 -9.00
C ALA A 123 -3.66 -8.37 -10.24
N LEU A 124 -2.62 -8.59 -11.06
CA LEU A 124 -2.32 -7.83 -12.28
C LEU A 124 -3.18 -8.26 -13.48
N GLY A 125 -3.57 -9.53 -13.55
CA GLY A 125 -4.18 -10.16 -14.73
C GLY A 125 -3.19 -10.52 -15.84
N TYR A 126 -1.89 -10.38 -15.59
CA TYR A 126 -0.80 -10.72 -16.51
C TYR A 126 0.45 -11.09 -15.73
N ARG A 127 1.48 -11.62 -16.44
CA ARG A 127 2.73 -12.03 -15.82
C ARG A 127 3.46 -10.84 -15.17
N PRO A 128 3.86 -10.94 -13.88
CA PRO A 128 4.65 -9.92 -13.22
C PRO A 128 5.87 -9.50 -14.06
N PRO A 129 6.07 -8.19 -14.26
CA PRO A 129 7.22 -7.69 -15.00
C PRO A 129 8.53 -7.92 -14.24
N PRO A 130 9.69 -7.83 -14.92
CA PRO A 130 10.97 -7.80 -14.24
C PRO A 130 11.05 -6.58 -13.30
N GLY A 131 11.63 -6.76 -12.11
CA GLY A 131 11.67 -5.73 -11.07
C GLY A 131 10.45 -5.72 -10.13
N SER A 132 9.50 -6.62 -10.33
CA SER A 132 8.46 -6.94 -9.32
C SER A 132 9.05 -7.68 -8.11
N ILE A 133 8.29 -7.69 -7.02
CA ILE A 133 8.59 -8.49 -5.83
C ILE A 133 8.57 -9.98 -6.16
N ALA A 134 7.61 -10.45 -6.98
CA ALA A 134 7.60 -11.84 -7.44
C ALA A 134 8.83 -12.19 -8.29
N ALA A 135 9.21 -11.33 -9.24
CA ALA A 135 10.41 -11.57 -10.05
C ALA A 135 11.69 -11.60 -9.18
N SER A 136 11.77 -10.71 -8.18
CA SER A 136 12.88 -10.65 -7.24
C SER A 136 12.93 -11.87 -6.32
N ALA A 137 11.78 -12.32 -5.83
CA ALA A 137 11.63 -13.54 -5.04
C ALA A 137 12.05 -14.80 -5.82
N GLN A 138 11.63 -14.92 -7.08
CA GLN A 138 12.03 -16.03 -7.96
C GLN A 138 13.54 -16.04 -8.19
N ALA A 139 14.13 -14.87 -8.46
CA ALA A 139 15.57 -14.74 -8.64
C ALA A 139 16.37 -15.06 -7.36
N ALA A 140 15.83 -14.70 -6.19
CA ALA A 140 16.44 -15.00 -4.89
C ALA A 140 16.36 -16.50 -4.56
N ALA A 141 15.19 -17.12 -4.77
CA ALA A 141 14.99 -18.55 -4.59
C ALA A 141 15.89 -19.38 -5.51
N ALA A 142 16.00 -19.01 -6.79
CA ALA A 142 16.84 -19.71 -7.77
C ALA A 142 18.35 -19.65 -7.46
N LYS A 143 18.80 -18.62 -6.72
CA LYS A 143 20.21 -18.49 -6.30
C LYS A 143 20.56 -19.34 -5.08
N ARG A 144 19.58 -19.95 -4.42
CA ARG A 144 19.81 -20.82 -3.28
C ARG A 144 19.84 -22.28 -3.74
N SER A 145 20.96 -22.95 -3.47
CA SER A 145 21.01 -24.42 -3.45
C SER A 145 20.04 -24.91 -2.37
N GLU A 146 19.15 -25.85 -2.70
CA GLU A 146 18.08 -26.40 -1.85
C GLU A 146 18.54 -26.72 -0.42
N GLY A 147 18.48 -25.73 0.47
CA GLY A 147 18.72 -25.85 1.89
C GLY A 147 17.43 -25.48 2.60
N LYS A 148 16.84 -26.46 3.30
CA LYS A 148 15.58 -26.33 4.05
C LYS A 148 15.66 -25.15 5.01
N ASN A 149 15.08 -24.01 4.63
CA ASN A 149 14.76 -22.94 5.56
C ASN A 149 13.43 -23.32 6.24
N GLU A 150 13.46 -23.47 7.57
CA GLU A 150 12.29 -23.85 8.38
C GLU A 150 11.35 -22.69 8.69
N VAL A 151 11.78 -21.45 8.46
CA VAL A 151 10.95 -20.26 8.71
C VAL A 151 10.02 -20.02 7.53
N LYS A 152 8.82 -20.59 7.62
CA LYS A 152 7.73 -20.30 6.68
C LYS A 152 7.20 -18.90 6.93
N ILE A 153 7.17 -18.08 5.88
CA ILE A 153 6.51 -16.79 5.89
C ILE A 153 5.00 -17.02 5.91
N ASP A 154 4.28 -16.22 6.69
CA ASP A 154 2.82 -16.33 6.75
C ASP A 154 2.23 -16.16 5.34
N PRO A 155 1.41 -17.11 4.87
CA PRO A 155 0.75 -17.02 3.58
C PRO A 155 -0.05 -15.72 3.37
N GLN A 156 -0.60 -15.13 4.44
CA GLN A 156 -1.36 -13.88 4.37
C GLN A 156 -0.46 -12.68 4.04
N VAL A 157 0.73 -12.62 4.64
CA VAL A 157 1.73 -11.57 4.39
C VAL A 157 2.20 -11.62 2.93
N LEU A 158 2.40 -12.82 2.38
CA LEU A 158 2.74 -13.00 0.96
C LEU A 158 1.65 -12.46 0.04
N THR A 159 0.38 -12.79 0.31
CA THR A 159 -0.74 -12.25 -0.48
C THR A 159 -0.82 -10.73 -0.40
N GLU A 160 -0.66 -10.14 0.79
CA GLU A 160 -0.75 -8.70 0.97
C GLU A 160 0.35 -7.97 0.20
N ALA A 161 1.60 -8.45 0.29
CA ALA A 161 2.72 -7.87 -0.43
C ALA A 161 2.57 -8.00 -1.96
N ALA A 162 2.09 -9.15 -2.45
CA ALA A 162 1.81 -9.34 -3.87
C ALA A 162 0.73 -8.38 -4.39
N ILE A 163 -0.32 -8.15 -3.60
CA ILE A 163 -1.39 -7.19 -3.94
C ILE A 163 -0.84 -5.75 -3.99
N LYS A 164 -0.01 -5.37 -3.01
CA LYS A 164 0.63 -4.05 -2.95
C LYS A 164 1.57 -3.82 -4.13
N ASP A 165 2.43 -4.78 -4.45
CA ASP A 165 3.37 -4.65 -5.56
C ASP A 165 2.66 -4.62 -6.91
N ALA A 166 1.64 -5.45 -7.10
CA ALA A 166 0.78 -5.42 -8.28
C ALA A 166 0.17 -4.02 -8.49
N ALA A 167 -0.35 -3.42 -7.43
CA ALA A 167 -0.90 -2.07 -7.49
C ALA A 167 0.17 -1.01 -7.79
N ARG A 168 1.35 -1.10 -7.17
CA ARG A 168 2.50 -0.23 -7.47
C ARG A 168 2.87 -0.30 -8.96
N ILE A 169 2.96 -1.50 -9.52
CA ILE A 169 3.29 -1.72 -10.94
C ILE A 169 2.23 -1.14 -11.85
N SER A 170 0.96 -1.37 -11.54
CA SER A 170 -0.14 -0.82 -12.31
C SER A 170 -0.19 0.71 -12.25
N ILE A 171 0.09 1.31 -11.08
CA ILE A 171 0.24 2.76 -10.93
C ILE A 171 1.42 3.25 -11.77
N GLU A 172 2.60 2.63 -11.69
CA GLU A 172 3.77 3.03 -12.47
C GLU A 172 3.50 2.98 -13.97
N ARG A 173 2.84 1.92 -14.46
CA ARG A 173 2.45 1.80 -15.87
C ARG A 173 1.43 2.87 -16.27
N ARG A 174 0.51 3.24 -15.39
CA ARG A 174 -0.47 4.32 -15.63
C ARG A 174 0.09 5.72 -15.52
N SER A 175 1.03 5.97 -14.61
CA SER A 175 1.74 7.25 -14.50
C SER A 175 2.52 7.52 -15.78
N ARG A 176 3.11 6.48 -16.39
CA ARG A 176 3.68 6.58 -17.75
C ARG A 176 2.64 6.92 -18.83
N SER A 177 1.36 6.61 -18.60
CA SER A 177 0.24 6.95 -19.49
C SER A 177 -0.62 8.12 -18.99
N ASN A 178 -0.18 8.84 -17.95
CA ASN A 178 -0.82 10.01 -17.33
C ASN A 178 -2.34 9.91 -17.07
N SER A 179 -2.85 8.72 -16.72
CA SER A 179 -4.30 8.47 -16.56
C SER A 179 -4.64 7.91 -15.18
N PRO A 180 -5.57 8.51 -14.41
CA PRO A 180 -6.00 7.95 -13.13
C PRO A 180 -6.81 6.65 -13.30
N PRO A 181 -6.83 5.76 -12.29
CA PRO A 181 -7.71 4.59 -12.28
C PRO A 181 -9.17 5.04 -12.40
N GLN A 182 -9.87 4.61 -13.45
CA GLN A 182 -11.30 4.83 -13.62
C GLN A 182 -12.03 3.49 -13.61
N VAL A 183 -13.05 3.39 -12.75
CA VAL A 183 -14.05 2.32 -12.77
C VAL A 183 -15.39 2.98 -13.05
N ASP A 184 -16.12 2.40 -13.99
CA ASP A 184 -17.51 2.78 -14.20
C ASP A 184 -18.38 2.17 -13.12
N VAL A 185 -18.61 2.95 -12.06
CA VAL A 185 -19.41 2.58 -10.89
C VAL A 185 -20.84 2.20 -11.27
N ASN A 186 -21.35 2.73 -12.39
CA ASN A 186 -22.70 2.46 -12.85
C ASN A 186 -22.81 1.15 -13.64
N ASN A 187 -21.70 0.53 -14.06
CA ASN A 187 -21.70 -0.66 -14.90
C ASN A 187 -20.95 -1.85 -14.27
N ILE A 188 -20.65 -1.76 -12.98
CA ILE A 188 -19.98 -2.83 -12.23
C ILE A 188 -20.93 -4.00 -11.94
N SER A 189 -20.43 -5.23 -12.08
CA SER A 189 -21.17 -6.43 -11.69
C SER A 189 -21.18 -6.62 -10.16
N SER A 190 -22.21 -7.28 -9.63
CA SER A 190 -22.28 -7.64 -8.19
C SER A 190 -21.05 -8.45 -7.74
N GLU A 191 -20.51 -9.32 -8.60
CA GLU A 191 -19.30 -10.09 -8.30
C GLU A 191 -18.05 -9.22 -8.20
N GLU A 192 -17.92 -8.23 -9.09
CA GLU A 192 -16.80 -7.28 -9.10
C GLU A 192 -16.85 -6.33 -7.90
N GLN A 193 -18.06 -5.92 -7.53
CA GLN A 193 -18.31 -5.10 -6.36
C GLN A 193 -17.94 -5.82 -5.05
N LYS A 194 -18.39 -7.07 -4.87
CA LYS A 194 -17.97 -7.90 -3.71
C LYS A 194 -16.46 -8.10 -3.67
N LYS A 195 -15.84 -8.28 -4.84
CA LYS A 195 -14.39 -8.39 -4.96
C LYS A 195 -13.67 -7.11 -4.54
N LEU A 196 -14.14 -5.93 -4.96
CA LEU A 196 -13.63 -4.64 -4.48
C LEU A 196 -13.74 -4.51 -2.97
N GLN A 197 -14.93 -4.78 -2.42
CA GLN A 197 -15.18 -4.68 -0.99
C GLN A 197 -14.25 -5.61 -0.19
N SER A 198 -14.04 -6.85 -0.66
CA SER A 198 -13.12 -7.78 -0.03
C SER A 198 -11.66 -7.32 -0.11
N LEU A 199 -11.25 -6.67 -1.20
CA LEU A 199 -9.89 -6.14 -1.34
C LEU A 199 -9.68 -4.91 -0.45
N GLU A 200 -10.64 -4.01 -0.38
CA GLU A 200 -10.57 -2.83 0.46
C GLU A 200 -10.59 -3.20 1.94
N THR A 201 -11.45 -4.11 2.39
CA THR A 201 -11.42 -4.58 3.78
C THR A 201 -10.09 -5.22 4.15
N LYS A 202 -9.43 -5.94 3.23
CA LYS A 202 -8.08 -6.48 3.45
C LYS A 202 -6.99 -5.41 3.53
N LEU A 203 -7.18 -4.25 2.89
CA LEU A 203 -6.17 -3.19 2.82
C LEU A 203 -6.36 -2.09 3.87
N LEU A 204 -7.62 -1.77 4.16
CA LEU A 204 -8.04 -0.61 4.95
C LEU A 204 -8.76 -0.98 6.24
N ASP A 205 -9.11 -2.25 6.44
CA ASP A 205 -9.97 -2.73 7.54
C ASP A 205 -11.39 -2.10 7.54
N SER A 206 -11.70 -1.26 6.55
CA SER A 206 -12.97 -0.53 6.37
C SER A 206 -13.18 -0.18 4.89
N THR A 207 -14.44 -0.10 4.46
CA THR A 207 -14.85 0.35 3.12
C THR A 207 -15.52 1.73 3.14
N ALA A 208 -15.48 2.44 4.26
CA ALA A 208 -16.08 3.76 4.34
C ALA A 208 -15.31 4.77 3.47
N GLY A 209 -16.01 5.46 2.58
CA GLY A 209 -15.42 6.49 1.71
C GLY A 209 -14.66 5.96 0.49
N THR A 210 -14.80 4.67 0.17
CA THR A 210 -14.16 4.03 -0.98
C THR A 210 -15.11 3.89 -2.18
N VAL A 211 -14.57 3.48 -3.32
CA VAL A 211 -15.32 3.19 -4.54
C VAL A 211 -16.25 1.98 -4.34
N SER A 212 -15.92 0.99 -3.50
CA SER A 212 -16.87 -0.10 -3.21
C SER A 212 -18.15 0.37 -2.50
N ALA A 213 -18.07 1.37 -1.61
CA ALA A 213 -19.25 1.94 -0.97
C ALA A 213 -20.12 2.72 -1.96
N ALA A 214 -19.49 3.45 -2.90
CA ALA A 214 -20.19 4.12 -3.99
C ALA A 214 -20.85 3.11 -4.94
N ALA A 215 -20.17 2.00 -5.24
CA ALA A 215 -20.66 0.91 -6.07
C ALA A 215 -21.84 0.17 -5.43
N GLN A 216 -21.79 -0.13 -4.12
CA GLN A 216 -22.92 -0.72 -3.39
C GLN A 216 -24.17 0.16 -3.50
N SER A 217 -24.00 1.47 -3.29
CA SER A 217 -25.11 2.42 -3.41
C SER A 217 -25.72 2.47 -4.82
N ALA A 218 -24.92 2.20 -5.87
CA ALA A 218 -25.40 2.14 -7.25
C ALA A 218 -26.12 0.82 -7.56
N VAL A 219 -25.66 -0.30 -6.99
CA VAL A 219 -26.29 -1.61 -7.14
C VAL A 219 -27.63 -1.67 -6.39
N ASP A 220 -27.69 -1.17 -5.15
CA ASP A 220 -28.93 -1.12 -4.36
C ASP A 220 -30.02 -0.28 -5.08
N LYS A 221 -29.63 0.79 -5.78
CA LYS A 221 -30.54 1.61 -6.61
C LYS A 221 -31.06 0.88 -7.84
N LYS A 222 -30.32 -0.09 -8.38
CA LYS A 222 -30.77 -0.91 -9.52
C LYS A 222 -31.68 -2.05 -9.09
N GLU A 223 -31.50 -2.60 -7.89
CA GLU A 223 -32.38 -3.65 -7.36
C GLU A 223 -33.72 -3.12 -6.86
N THR A 224 -33.82 -1.81 -6.60
CA THR A 224 -35.03 -1.14 -6.12
C THR A 224 -35.85 -0.43 -7.21
N ALA A 225 -35.38 -0.46 -8.47
CA ALA A 225 -36.03 0.13 -9.64
C ALA A 225 -36.62 -0.95 -10.56
#